data_AF-A0A8T6USV9-F1
#
_entry.id   AF-A0A8T6USV9-F1
#
_cell.length_a   1.000
_cell.length_b   1.000
_cell.length_c   1.000
_cell.angle_alpha   90.00
_cell.angle_beta   90.00
_cell.angle_gamma   90.00
#
_symmetry.space_group_name_H-M   'P 1'
#
loop_
_entity.id
_entity.type
_entity.pdbx_description
1 polymer ?
#
loop_
_entity_poly.entity_id
_entity_poly.type
_entity_poly.pdbx_seq_one_letter_code
_entity_poly.pdbx_strand_id
1 'polypeptide(L)'
;MSKTRKYSGLEILESEYKALKELEKEVGEVPGFTAKNNSIIELELGQKELSDLSPLRHLENLEDLNFDFSKVKDLSPLRDLRHLKKLSLRNAKVSDISPLQDLHNLERLILEKTDISDITPLKGLKNLQHLDIEGTEVSDLTPLKDLSKLQELDLEATPIVDISPLHDLEHLESVNLKNTKVSQDDKTVGVLKERGVKVRL
;
A
#
# COMPACT_ATOMS: atom_id res chain seq x y z
N MET A 1 25.07 -21.95 -6.07
CA MET A 1 24.94 -20.51 -5.75
C MET A 1 24.23 -19.84 -6.90
N SER A 2 23.19 -19.04 -6.61
CA SER A 2 22.54 -18.22 -7.63
C SER A 2 23.54 -17.24 -8.23
N LYS A 3 23.49 -17.02 -9.55
CA LYS A 3 24.38 -16.07 -10.21
C LYS A 3 24.01 -14.64 -9.79
N THR A 4 25.02 -13.82 -9.56
CA THR A 4 24.90 -12.42 -9.17
C THR A 4 25.55 -11.51 -10.20
N ARG A 5 25.15 -10.23 -10.19
CA ARG A 5 25.69 -9.19 -11.07
C ARG A 5 25.71 -7.85 -10.36
N LYS A 6 26.67 -7.01 -10.73
CA LYS A 6 26.76 -5.64 -10.21
C LYS A 6 25.77 -4.71 -10.92
N TYR A 7 24.98 -3.99 -10.15
CA TYR A 7 24.15 -2.87 -10.57
C TYR A 7 24.43 -1.68 -9.65
N SER A 8 24.83 -0.54 -10.22
CA SER A 8 25.20 0.68 -9.47
C SER A 8 26.09 0.43 -8.23
N GLY A 9 27.04 -0.51 -8.35
CA GLY A 9 27.99 -0.87 -7.30
C GLY A 9 27.54 -1.98 -6.34
N LEU A 10 26.26 -2.33 -6.29
CA LEU A 10 25.71 -3.40 -5.46
C LEU A 10 25.65 -4.73 -6.22
N GLU A 11 25.91 -5.83 -5.52
CA GLU A 11 25.78 -7.17 -6.05
C GLU A 11 24.36 -7.70 -5.78
N ILE A 12 23.64 -8.05 -6.85
CA ILE A 12 22.24 -8.53 -6.80
C ILE A 12 22.08 -9.80 -7.64
N LEU A 13 20.99 -10.55 -7.47
CA LEU A 13 20.70 -11.72 -8.29
C LEU A 13 20.62 -11.35 -9.78
N GLU A 14 21.10 -12.23 -10.67
CA GLU A 14 21.06 -12.01 -12.12
C GLU A 14 19.61 -11.81 -12.65
N SER A 15 18.62 -12.45 -12.02
CA SER A 15 17.19 -12.24 -12.33
C SER A 15 16.73 -10.83 -11.98
N GLU A 16 17.09 -10.34 -10.79
CA GLU A 16 16.77 -9.00 -10.32
C GLU A 16 17.50 -7.93 -11.14
N TYR A 17 18.76 -8.17 -11.51
CA TYR A 17 19.50 -7.30 -12.43
C TYR A 17 18.75 -7.14 -13.76
N LYS A 18 18.24 -8.24 -14.33
CA LYS A 18 17.47 -8.19 -15.58
C LYS A 18 16.16 -7.45 -15.38
N ALA A 19 15.47 -7.65 -14.25
CA ALA A 19 14.27 -6.90 -13.92
C ALA A 19 14.53 -5.39 -13.86
N LEU A 20 15.62 -4.95 -13.21
CA LEU A 20 16.01 -3.55 -13.20
C LEU A 20 16.30 -3.03 -14.62
N LYS A 21 16.95 -3.82 -15.47
CA LYS A 21 17.19 -3.43 -16.89
C LYS A 21 15.93 -3.31 -17.73
N GLU A 22 14.89 -4.07 -17.40
CA GLU A 22 13.58 -3.90 -18.05
C GLU A 22 12.88 -2.64 -17.54
N LEU A 23 12.89 -2.39 -16.23
CA LEU A 23 12.32 -1.16 -15.64
C LEU A 23 13.00 0.11 -16.19
N GLU A 24 14.32 0.07 -16.41
CA GLU A 24 15.08 1.20 -16.95
C GLU A 24 14.55 1.73 -18.29
N LYS A 25 13.83 0.88 -19.05
CA LYS A 25 13.21 1.28 -20.32
C LYS A 25 12.09 2.29 -20.14
N GLU A 26 11.44 2.31 -18.97
CA GLU A 26 10.36 3.25 -18.65
C GLU A 26 10.83 4.37 -17.71
N VAL A 27 11.68 4.04 -16.72
CA VAL A 27 12.03 4.99 -15.64
C VAL A 27 13.41 5.64 -15.79
N GLY A 28 14.20 5.25 -16.80
CA GLY A 28 15.61 5.62 -16.85
C GLY A 28 16.41 4.89 -15.77
N GLU A 29 17.46 5.51 -15.23
CA GLU A 29 18.18 4.89 -14.09
C GLU A 29 17.23 4.71 -12.91
N VAL A 30 17.18 3.49 -12.35
CA VAL A 30 16.31 3.18 -11.21
C VAL A 30 16.73 4.03 -10.01
N PRO A 31 15.87 4.95 -9.52
CA PRO A 31 16.30 6.08 -8.71
C PRO A 31 16.71 5.71 -7.28
N GLY A 32 16.26 4.55 -6.76
CA GLY A 32 16.68 4.04 -5.46
C GLY A 32 16.28 2.58 -5.25
N PHE A 33 17.22 1.77 -4.77
CA PHE A 33 16.92 0.44 -4.23
C PHE A 33 17.93 0.08 -3.16
N THR A 34 17.56 -0.82 -2.25
CA THR A 34 18.47 -1.44 -1.30
C THR A 34 18.45 -2.96 -1.48
N ALA A 35 19.59 -3.59 -1.19
CA ALA A 35 19.73 -5.03 -1.30
C ALA A 35 20.34 -5.62 -0.03
N LYS A 36 19.84 -6.78 0.37
CA LYS A 36 20.35 -7.57 1.50
C LYS A 36 20.59 -8.98 1.04
N ASN A 37 21.76 -9.54 1.37
CA ASN A 37 22.16 -10.88 0.93
C ASN A 37 22.01 -11.10 -0.59
N ASN A 38 22.37 -10.07 -1.38
CA ASN A 38 22.27 -10.03 -2.83
C ASN A 38 20.84 -10.08 -3.40
N SER A 39 19.81 -9.83 -2.59
CA SER A 39 18.43 -9.66 -3.06
C SER A 39 17.93 -8.25 -2.80
N ILE A 40 17.26 -7.66 -3.77
CA ILE A 40 16.55 -6.38 -3.62
C ILE A 40 15.44 -6.55 -2.58
N ILE A 41 15.43 -5.67 -1.58
CA ILE A 41 14.45 -5.65 -0.50
C ILE A 41 13.60 -4.38 -0.50
N GLU A 42 14.11 -3.29 -1.05
CA GLU A 42 13.41 -2.01 -1.14
C GLU A 42 13.61 -1.44 -2.53
N LEU A 43 12.55 -0.93 -3.15
CA LEU A 43 12.58 -0.39 -4.51
C LEU A 43 11.71 0.86 -4.64
N GLU A 44 12.33 1.95 -5.06
CA GLU A 44 11.71 3.25 -5.32
C GLU A 44 11.65 3.46 -6.85
N LEU A 45 10.43 3.51 -7.40
CA LEU A 45 10.15 3.68 -8.83
C LEU A 45 9.31 4.92 -9.14
N GLY A 46 9.01 5.77 -8.15
CA GLY A 46 8.08 6.90 -8.27
C GLY A 46 8.38 7.81 -9.47
N GLN A 47 7.67 7.59 -10.58
CA GLN A 47 7.92 8.21 -11.88
C GLN A 47 6.64 8.24 -12.70
N LYS A 48 6.38 9.38 -13.36
CA LYS A 48 5.15 9.61 -14.15
C LYS A 48 4.95 8.67 -15.33
N GLU A 49 6.00 8.04 -15.82
CA GLU A 49 5.94 7.22 -17.03
C GLU A 49 5.87 5.72 -16.76
N LEU A 50 6.16 5.26 -15.53
CA LEU A 50 6.07 3.84 -15.19
C LEU A 50 4.65 3.33 -15.37
N SER A 51 4.48 2.26 -16.13
CA SER A 51 3.19 1.66 -16.47
C SER A 51 3.18 0.13 -16.35
N ASP A 52 4.34 -0.52 -16.48
CA ASP A 52 4.46 -1.98 -16.40
C ASP A 52 5.26 -2.44 -15.18
N LEU A 53 4.61 -3.20 -14.30
CA LEU A 53 5.24 -3.85 -13.14
C LEU A 53 5.66 -5.30 -13.42
N SER A 54 5.49 -5.82 -14.65
CA SER A 54 5.84 -7.19 -15.00
C SER A 54 7.27 -7.61 -14.61
N PRO A 55 8.30 -6.73 -14.62
CA PRO A 55 9.63 -7.10 -14.16
C PRO A 55 9.69 -7.45 -12.65
N LEU A 56 8.77 -6.93 -11.84
CA LEU A 56 8.78 -7.13 -10.38
C LEU A 56 8.48 -8.56 -9.95
N ARG A 57 7.94 -9.41 -10.85
CA ARG A 57 7.64 -10.84 -10.60
C ARG A 57 8.87 -11.64 -10.13
N HIS A 58 10.08 -11.12 -10.36
CA HIS A 58 11.33 -11.77 -10.01
C HIS A 58 11.95 -11.30 -8.68
N LEU A 59 11.33 -10.32 -8.00
CA LEU A 59 11.83 -9.71 -6.78
C LEU A 59 11.13 -10.35 -5.58
N GLU A 60 11.27 -11.68 -5.44
CA GLU A 60 10.52 -12.48 -4.45
C GLU A 60 10.75 -12.05 -3.00
N ASN A 61 11.89 -11.41 -2.71
CA ASN A 61 12.27 -10.91 -1.39
C ASN A 61 11.93 -9.42 -1.16
N LEU A 62 11.21 -8.78 -2.07
CA LEU A 62 10.84 -7.37 -1.95
C LEU A 62 9.96 -7.15 -0.71
N GLU A 63 10.38 -6.24 0.17
CA GLU A 63 9.70 -5.87 1.41
C GLU A 63 9.07 -4.47 1.32
N ASP A 64 9.68 -3.54 0.58
CA ASP A 64 9.21 -2.16 0.41
C ASP A 64 9.15 -1.78 -1.07
N LEU A 65 8.01 -1.29 -1.52
CA LEU A 65 7.79 -0.87 -2.90
C LEU A 65 7.05 0.46 -2.96
N ASN A 66 7.65 1.42 -3.64
CA ASN A 66 7.02 2.70 -3.96
C ASN A 66 7.01 2.92 -5.48
N PHE A 67 5.84 3.19 -6.05
CA PHE A 67 5.70 3.65 -7.43
C PHE A 67 4.70 4.81 -7.54
N ASP A 68 4.78 5.75 -6.59
CA ASP A 68 3.95 6.94 -6.54
C ASP A 68 4.01 7.72 -7.87
N PHE A 69 2.88 8.34 -8.21
CA PHE A 69 2.67 9.14 -9.42
C PHE A 69 2.84 8.40 -10.74
N SER A 70 2.87 7.07 -10.73
CA SER A 70 2.98 6.26 -11.94
C SER A 70 1.67 6.15 -12.73
N LYS A 71 1.77 5.65 -13.97
CA LYS A 71 0.65 5.28 -14.84
C LYS A 71 0.22 3.82 -14.64
N VAL A 72 0.77 3.12 -13.64
CA VAL A 72 0.44 1.73 -13.33
C VAL A 72 -1.06 1.58 -13.09
N LYS A 73 -1.62 0.53 -13.67
CA LYS A 73 -3.02 0.10 -13.49
C LYS A 73 -3.14 -1.34 -13.00
N ASP A 74 -2.22 -2.20 -13.43
CA ASP A 74 -2.25 -3.63 -13.15
C ASP A 74 -1.28 -3.98 -12.01
N LEU A 75 -1.84 -4.49 -10.90
CA LEU A 75 -1.09 -4.99 -9.76
C LEU A 75 -0.88 -6.51 -9.82
N SER A 76 -1.32 -7.21 -10.87
CA SER A 76 -1.11 -8.66 -11.04
C SER A 76 0.34 -9.13 -10.86
N PRO A 77 1.39 -8.34 -11.23
CA PRO A 77 2.77 -8.71 -10.96
C PRO A 77 3.14 -8.83 -9.47
N LEU A 78 2.36 -8.19 -8.58
CA LEU A 78 2.63 -8.15 -7.14
C LEU A 78 2.06 -9.34 -6.36
N ARG A 79 1.15 -10.12 -6.97
CA ARG A 79 0.34 -11.15 -6.27
C ARG A 79 1.16 -12.16 -5.47
N ASP A 80 2.35 -12.49 -5.96
CA ASP A 80 3.21 -13.52 -5.37
C ASP A 80 4.37 -12.93 -4.53
N LEU A 81 4.43 -11.60 -4.35
CA LEU A 81 5.45 -10.90 -3.54
C LEU A 81 5.12 -10.95 -2.04
N ARG A 82 5.03 -12.16 -1.50
CA ARG A 82 4.53 -12.44 -0.13
C ARG A 82 5.37 -11.84 1.00
N HIS A 83 6.56 -11.34 0.69
CA HIS A 83 7.43 -10.64 1.65
C HIS A 83 7.14 -9.15 1.76
N LEU A 84 6.26 -8.60 0.91
CA LEU A 84 5.94 -7.18 0.89
C LEU A 84 5.28 -6.76 2.22
N LYS A 85 5.88 -5.75 2.85
CA LYS A 85 5.44 -5.13 4.11
C LYS A 85 4.92 -3.72 3.89
N LYS A 86 5.49 -3.00 2.91
CA LYS A 86 5.15 -1.61 2.63
C LYS A 86 4.90 -1.44 1.14
N LEU A 87 3.79 -0.79 0.82
CA LEU A 87 3.40 -0.51 -0.54
C LEU A 87 2.83 0.91 -0.64
N SER A 88 3.41 1.71 -1.52
CA SER A 88 2.92 3.04 -1.87
C SER A 88 2.65 3.13 -3.37
N LEU A 89 1.43 3.55 -3.71
CA LEU A 89 0.97 3.78 -5.08
C LEU A 89 0.14 5.05 -5.18
N ARG A 90 0.53 6.07 -4.42
CA ARG A 90 -0.15 7.35 -4.37
C ARG A 90 -0.24 7.94 -5.77
N ASN A 91 -1.39 8.52 -6.13
CA ASN A 91 -1.63 9.13 -7.44
C ASN A 91 -1.41 8.19 -8.65
N ALA A 92 -1.39 6.86 -8.44
CA ALA A 92 -1.40 5.89 -9.53
C ALA A 92 -2.80 5.76 -10.16
N LYS A 93 -2.91 5.06 -11.30
CA LYS A 93 -4.17 4.82 -12.01
C LYS A 93 -4.77 3.44 -11.72
N VAL A 94 -4.52 2.95 -10.50
CA VAL A 94 -5.03 1.68 -10.01
C VAL A 94 -6.47 1.85 -9.53
N SER A 95 -7.32 0.90 -9.90
CA SER A 95 -8.69 0.76 -9.40
C SER A 95 -8.99 -0.62 -8.80
N ASP A 96 -8.18 -1.63 -9.14
CA ASP A 96 -8.31 -3.01 -8.65
C ASP A 96 -7.09 -3.40 -7.78
N ILE A 97 -7.36 -3.69 -6.52
CA ILE A 97 -6.37 -4.18 -5.55
C ILE A 97 -6.57 -5.65 -5.16
N SER A 98 -7.38 -6.42 -5.92
CA SER A 98 -7.53 -7.87 -5.73
C SER A 98 -6.20 -8.64 -5.72
N PRO A 99 -5.13 -8.24 -6.45
CA PRO A 99 -3.84 -8.93 -6.35
C PRO A 99 -3.18 -8.83 -4.97
N LEU A 100 -3.61 -7.92 -4.09
CA LEU A 100 -3.03 -7.74 -2.76
C LEU A 100 -3.61 -8.69 -1.69
N GLN A 101 -4.69 -9.42 -1.99
CA GLN A 101 -5.48 -10.16 -0.99
C GLN A 101 -4.70 -11.18 -0.15
N ASP A 102 -3.62 -11.74 -0.72
CA ASP A 102 -2.79 -12.79 -0.11
C ASP A 102 -1.45 -12.26 0.44
N LEU A 103 -1.22 -10.94 0.39
CA LEU A 103 -0.01 -10.29 0.90
C LEU A 103 -0.08 -10.05 2.41
N HIS A 104 -0.27 -11.14 3.18
CA HIS A 104 -0.56 -11.10 4.61
C HIS A 104 0.53 -10.44 5.47
N ASN A 105 1.72 -10.16 4.93
CA ASN A 105 2.80 -9.45 5.60
C ASN A 105 2.73 -7.92 5.44
N LEU A 106 1.77 -7.38 4.67
CA LEU A 106 1.57 -5.94 4.55
C LEU A 106 1.26 -5.31 5.91
N GLU A 107 2.08 -4.33 6.26
CA GLU A 107 2.01 -3.51 7.47
C GLU A 107 1.60 -2.08 7.13
N ARG A 108 2.02 -1.55 5.97
CA ARG A 108 1.69 -0.19 5.52
C ARG A 108 1.23 -0.19 4.06
N LEU A 109 0.08 0.43 3.80
CA LEU A 109 -0.49 0.57 2.48
C LEU A 109 -0.97 2.00 2.23
N ILE A 110 -0.41 2.64 1.20
CA ILE A 110 -0.74 4.02 0.80
C ILE A 110 -1.39 4.00 -0.59
N LEU A 111 -2.67 4.36 -0.63
CA LEU A 111 -3.54 4.37 -1.80
C LEU A 111 -4.03 5.78 -2.16
N GLU A 112 -3.44 6.82 -1.55
CA GLU A 112 -3.84 8.23 -1.71
C GLU A 112 -4.09 8.59 -3.19
N LYS A 113 -5.25 9.20 -3.48
CA LYS A 113 -5.62 9.77 -4.78
C LYS A 113 -5.54 8.76 -5.94
N THR A 114 -6.05 7.56 -5.71
CA THR A 114 -6.23 6.50 -6.71
C THR A 114 -7.72 6.35 -7.07
N ASP A 115 -8.02 5.57 -8.11
CA ASP A 115 -9.39 5.33 -8.59
C ASP A 115 -10.05 4.12 -7.85
N ILE A 116 -9.60 3.81 -6.63
CA ILE A 116 -10.04 2.65 -5.84
C ILE A 116 -11.38 2.95 -5.15
N SER A 117 -12.29 1.97 -5.19
CA SER A 117 -13.59 2.03 -4.50
C SER A 117 -13.90 0.77 -3.68
N ASP A 118 -13.34 -0.38 -4.05
CA ASP A 118 -13.52 -1.65 -3.33
C ASP A 118 -12.25 -2.04 -2.57
N ILE A 119 -12.36 -2.10 -1.24
CA ILE A 119 -11.29 -2.54 -0.33
C ILE A 119 -11.55 -3.93 0.27
N THR A 120 -12.48 -4.71 -0.26
CA THR A 120 -12.72 -6.11 0.12
C THR A 120 -11.44 -6.96 0.17
N PRO A 121 -10.48 -6.81 -0.75
CA PRO A 121 -9.20 -7.54 -0.70
C PRO A 121 -8.40 -7.33 0.61
N LEU A 122 -8.62 -6.25 1.35
CA LEU A 122 -7.88 -5.95 2.57
C LEU A 122 -8.34 -6.77 3.79
N LYS A 123 -9.50 -7.43 3.75
CA LYS A 123 -10.13 -8.12 4.90
C LYS A 123 -9.20 -9.13 5.61
N GLY A 124 -8.30 -9.76 4.86
CA GLY A 124 -7.35 -10.77 5.33
C GLY A 124 -5.99 -10.23 5.78
N LEU A 125 -5.71 -8.94 5.63
CA LEU A 125 -4.38 -8.36 5.88
C LEU A 125 -4.20 -8.01 7.37
N LYS A 126 -4.19 -9.05 8.23
CA LYS A 126 -4.18 -8.90 9.69
C LYS A 126 -2.94 -8.23 10.28
N ASN A 127 -1.89 -8.03 9.47
CA ASN A 127 -0.68 -7.31 9.87
C ASN A 127 -0.72 -5.82 9.56
N LEU A 128 -1.75 -5.34 8.86
CA LEU A 128 -1.87 -3.94 8.46
C LEU A 128 -1.99 -3.04 9.68
N GLN A 129 -1.09 -2.06 9.78
CA GLN A 129 -0.98 -1.08 10.86
C GLN A 129 -1.31 0.32 10.36
N HIS A 130 -0.95 0.64 9.11
CA HIS A 130 -1.13 1.95 8.51
C HIS A 130 -1.85 1.81 7.17
N LEU A 131 -3.01 2.45 7.05
CA LEU A 131 -3.77 2.53 5.81
C LEU A 131 -4.11 3.98 5.48
N ASP A 132 -3.72 4.40 4.28
CA ASP A 132 -4.08 5.71 3.73
C ASP A 132 -4.91 5.48 2.46
N ILE A 133 -6.16 5.91 2.49
CA ILE A 133 -7.08 5.91 1.35
C ILE A 133 -7.61 7.31 1.05
N GLU A 134 -6.83 8.36 1.39
CA GLU A 134 -7.20 9.75 1.14
C GLU A 134 -7.57 9.95 -0.33
N GLY A 135 -8.69 10.62 -0.61
CA GLY A 135 -9.09 11.00 -1.96
C GLY A 135 -9.36 9.82 -2.89
N THR A 136 -9.76 8.67 -2.32
CA THR A 136 -10.31 7.53 -3.07
C THR A 136 -11.84 7.54 -3.06
N GLU A 137 -12.46 6.65 -3.82
CA GLU A 137 -13.92 6.51 -3.94
C GLU A 137 -14.50 5.45 -2.97
N VAL A 138 -13.73 5.06 -1.95
CA VAL A 138 -14.13 4.05 -0.96
C VAL A 138 -15.28 4.59 -0.10
N SER A 139 -16.33 3.80 0.05
CA SER A 139 -17.51 4.16 0.84
C SER A 139 -17.91 3.11 1.88
N ASP A 140 -17.33 1.91 1.84
CA ASP A 140 -17.60 0.81 2.78
C ASP A 140 -16.32 0.41 3.53
N LEU A 141 -16.35 0.55 4.86
CA LEU A 141 -15.27 0.17 5.76
C LEU A 141 -15.42 -1.23 6.37
N THR A 142 -16.46 -1.99 6.01
CA THR A 142 -16.71 -3.34 6.52
C THR A 142 -15.49 -4.27 6.40
N PRO A 143 -14.67 -4.23 5.33
CA PRO A 143 -13.46 -5.04 5.24
C PRO A 143 -12.43 -4.79 6.35
N LEU A 144 -12.44 -3.60 6.98
CA LEU A 144 -11.46 -3.23 8.00
C LEU A 144 -11.79 -3.73 9.41
N LYS A 145 -13.04 -4.15 9.67
CA LYS A 145 -13.56 -4.41 11.03
C LYS A 145 -12.76 -5.40 11.88
N ASP A 146 -12.06 -6.33 11.23
CA ASP A 146 -11.28 -7.39 11.87
C ASP A 146 -9.76 -7.16 11.73
N LEU A 147 -9.31 -5.96 11.35
CA LEU A 147 -7.89 -5.61 11.23
C LEU A 147 -7.38 -5.08 12.57
N SER A 148 -7.30 -5.98 13.56
CA SER A 148 -7.02 -5.62 14.95
C SER A 148 -5.70 -4.88 15.16
N LYS A 149 -4.72 -5.00 14.26
CA LYS A 149 -3.43 -4.29 14.35
C LYS A 149 -3.43 -2.88 13.73
N LEU A 150 -4.55 -2.44 13.15
CA LEU A 150 -4.62 -1.11 12.51
C LEU A 150 -4.47 -0.01 13.56
N GLN A 151 -3.49 0.86 13.36
CA GLN A 151 -3.11 1.96 14.26
C GLN A 151 -3.45 3.32 13.66
N GLU A 152 -3.21 3.51 12.36
CA GLU A 152 -3.43 4.78 11.69
C GLU A 152 -4.26 4.57 10.43
N LEU A 153 -5.31 5.37 10.30
CA LEU A 153 -6.24 5.33 9.17
C LEU A 153 -6.50 6.76 8.65
N ASP A 154 -6.12 7.02 7.40
CA ASP A 154 -6.48 8.25 6.70
C ASP A 154 -7.64 8.00 5.73
N LEU A 155 -8.78 8.66 5.99
CA LEU A 155 -10.00 8.61 5.20
C LEU A 155 -10.32 9.97 4.57
N GLU A 156 -9.38 10.92 4.60
CA GLU A 156 -9.65 12.28 4.17
C GLU A 156 -10.17 12.33 2.72
N ALA A 157 -11.17 13.18 2.48
CA ALA A 157 -11.76 13.36 1.15
C ALA A 157 -12.31 12.07 0.51
N THR A 158 -12.84 11.14 1.31
CA THR A 158 -13.60 9.97 0.85
C THR A 158 -15.11 10.15 1.01
N PRO A 159 -15.96 9.43 0.27
CA PRO A 159 -17.42 9.51 0.39
C PRO A 159 -18.00 8.78 1.62
N ILE A 160 -17.17 8.39 2.60
CA ILE A 160 -17.55 7.61 3.78
C ILE A 160 -18.58 8.34 4.65
N VAL A 161 -19.59 7.58 5.08
CA VAL A 161 -20.66 8.02 5.99
C VAL A 161 -20.69 7.16 7.26
N ASP A 162 -20.48 5.85 7.13
CA ASP A 162 -20.53 4.90 8.24
C ASP A 162 -19.12 4.47 8.64
N ILE A 163 -18.76 4.78 9.89
CA ILE A 163 -17.50 4.37 10.51
C ILE A 163 -17.69 3.35 11.63
N SER A 164 -18.89 2.78 11.80
CA SER A 164 -19.13 1.73 12.79
C SER A 164 -18.20 0.51 12.68
N PRO A 165 -17.63 0.14 11.51
CA PRO A 165 -16.59 -0.90 11.44
C PRO A 165 -15.33 -0.59 12.24
N LEU A 166 -15.07 0.67 12.61
CA LEU A 166 -13.91 1.07 13.41
C LEU A 166 -14.11 0.89 14.92
N HIS A 167 -15.35 0.61 15.37
CA HIS A 167 -15.74 0.60 16.79
C HIS A 167 -14.84 -0.31 17.65
N ASP A 168 -14.55 -1.53 17.16
CA ASP A 168 -13.83 -2.57 17.90
C ASP A 168 -12.32 -2.65 17.56
N LEU A 169 -11.79 -1.70 16.78
CA LEU A 169 -10.36 -1.70 16.43
C LEU A 169 -9.49 -1.21 17.60
N GLU A 170 -9.25 -2.08 18.57
CA GLU A 170 -8.63 -1.78 19.88
C GLU A 170 -7.30 -1.01 19.80
N HIS A 171 -6.49 -1.27 18.78
CA HIS A 171 -5.16 -0.65 18.57
C HIS A 171 -5.18 0.63 17.72
N LEU A 172 -6.35 1.10 17.28
CA LEU A 172 -6.45 2.33 16.49
C LEU A 172 -6.03 3.54 17.34
N GLU A 173 -5.05 4.30 16.88
CA GLU A 173 -4.47 5.46 17.57
C GLU A 173 -4.89 6.79 16.92
N SER A 174 -5.11 6.80 15.60
CA SER A 174 -5.47 7.99 14.85
C SER A 174 -6.39 7.67 13.68
N VAL A 175 -7.41 8.51 13.48
CA VAL A 175 -8.25 8.51 12.28
C VAL A 175 -8.44 9.92 11.75
N ASN A 176 -8.20 10.12 10.45
CA ASN A 176 -8.47 11.36 9.75
C ASN A 176 -9.77 11.25 8.96
N LEU A 177 -10.78 12.03 9.34
CA LEU A 177 -12.13 12.05 8.74
C LEU A 177 -12.41 13.38 8.04
N LYS A 178 -11.40 14.23 7.85
CA LYS A 178 -11.57 15.52 7.18
C LYS A 178 -12.20 15.33 5.81
N ASN A 179 -13.10 16.23 5.44
CA ASN A 179 -13.76 16.20 4.14
C ASN A 179 -14.50 14.88 3.83
N THR A 180 -14.86 14.09 4.86
CA THR A 180 -15.81 12.97 4.73
C THR A 180 -17.25 13.46 5.02
N LYS A 181 -18.22 12.55 5.00
CA LYS A 181 -19.62 12.83 5.37
C LYS A 181 -19.96 12.42 6.80
N VAL A 182 -18.96 12.02 7.60
CA VAL A 182 -19.15 11.60 8.98
C VAL A 182 -19.42 12.83 9.86
N SER A 183 -20.48 12.78 10.65
CA SER A 183 -20.83 13.87 11.58
C SER A 183 -19.94 13.86 12.82
N GLN A 184 -19.66 15.03 13.39
CA GLN A 184 -19.02 15.15 14.70
C GLN A 184 -19.82 14.49 15.84
N ASP A 185 -21.13 14.32 15.65
CA ASP A 185 -22.06 13.70 16.61
C ASP A 185 -22.25 12.18 16.37
N ASP A 186 -21.48 11.59 15.44
CA ASP A 186 -21.51 10.15 15.20
C ASP A 186 -21.12 9.36 16.48
N LYS A 187 -21.86 8.30 16.77
CA LYS A 187 -21.65 7.51 17.99
C LYS A 187 -20.25 6.89 18.04
N THR A 188 -19.76 6.43 16.91
CA THR A 188 -18.42 5.82 16.81
C THR A 188 -17.34 6.87 16.98
N VAL A 189 -17.54 8.11 16.49
CA VAL A 189 -16.63 9.23 16.81
C VAL A 189 -16.52 9.42 18.33
N GLY A 190 -17.63 9.36 19.06
CA GLY A 190 -17.65 9.43 20.53
C GLY A 190 -16.82 8.31 21.17
N VAL A 191 -17.11 7.05 20.80
CA VAL A 191 -16.40 5.86 21.30
C VAL A 191 -14.89 5.94 21.04
N LEU A 192 -14.49 6.36 19.83
CA LEU A 192 -13.08 6.49 19.47
C LEU A 192 -12.37 7.54 20.35
N LYS A 193 -13.01 8.70 20.58
CA LYS A 193 -12.44 9.74 21.46
C LYS A 193 -12.34 9.27 22.91
N GLU A 194 -13.34 8.57 23.44
CA GLU A 194 -13.32 8.00 24.80
C GLU A 194 -12.18 6.99 24.99
N ARG A 195 -11.84 6.24 23.93
CA ARG A 195 -10.69 5.33 23.89
C ARG A 195 -9.33 6.03 23.73
N GLY A 196 -9.30 7.35 23.57
CA GLY A 196 -8.08 8.13 23.38
C GLY A 196 -7.57 8.20 21.93
N VAL A 197 -8.37 7.76 20.96
CA VAL A 197 -8.03 7.83 19.53
C VAL A 197 -8.04 9.30 19.08
N LYS A 198 -7.00 9.71 18.35
CA LYS A 198 -6.93 11.04 17.72
C LYS A 198 -7.87 11.09 16.52
N VAL A 199 -9.06 11.67 16.69
CA VAL A 199 -10.03 11.87 15.61
C VAL A 199 -9.89 13.28 15.04
N ARG A 200 -9.59 13.41 13.75
CA ARG A 200 -9.63 14.69 13.00
C ARG A 200 -10.90 14.72 12.16
N LEU A 201 -11.67 15.80 12.25
CA LEU A 201 -12.90 16.06 11.49
C LEU A 201 -12.72 17.35 10.67
#